data_AF-W4VLG1-F1
#
_entry.id   AF-W4VLG1-F1
#
_cell.length_a   1.000
_cell.length_b   1.000
_cell.length_c   1.000
_cell.angle_alpha   90.00
_cell.angle_beta   90.00
_cell.angle_gamma   90.00
#
_symmetry.space_group_name_H-M   'P 1'
#
loop_
_entity.id
_entity.type
_entity.pdbx_description
1 polymer ?
#
loop_
_entity_poly.entity_id
_entity_poly.type
_entity_poly.pdbx_seq_one_letter_code
_entity_poly.pdbx_strand_id
1 'polypeptide(L)' 'MNNCLFEVVDQPIVIESIIKKVENRNAGAITTFIGTVREITGEKRTIYLEYQAYNQWLKKC' A
#
# COMPACT_ATOMS: atom_id res chain seq x y z
N MET A 1 4.74 -14.66 -14.76
CA MET A 1 4.22 -13.33 -14.37
C MET A 1 5.08 -12.84 -13.22
N ASN A 2 5.82 -11.75 -13.41
CA ASN A 2 6.69 -11.19 -12.37
C ASN A 2 5.83 -10.69 -11.21
N ASN A 3 5.77 -11.47 -10.12
CA ASN A 3 5.01 -11.10 -8.93
C ASN A 3 5.88 -10.18 -8.08
N CYS A 4 5.78 -8.88 -8.35
CA CYS A 4 6.46 -7.88 -7.54
C CYS A 4 5.82 -7.83 -6.16
N LEU A 5 6.57 -8.28 -5.14
CA LEU A 5 6.10 -8.34 -3.75
C LEU A 5 6.20 -6.99 -3.04
N PHE A 6 7.07 -6.10 -3.53
CA PHE A 6 7.34 -4.80 -2.93
C PHE A 6 7.32 -3.73 -4.01
N GLU A 7 6.47 -2.72 -3.83
CA GLU A 7 6.29 -1.66 -4.80
C GLU A 7 5.89 -0.34 -4.12
N VAL A 8 6.37 0.77 -4.69
CA VAL A 8 5.85 2.11 -4.44
C VAL A 8 5.02 2.49 -5.66
N VAL A 9 3.78 2.90 -5.44
CA VAL A 9 2.83 3.26 -6.50
C VAL A 9 2.33 4.69 -6.31
N ASP A 10 1.99 5.34 -7.41
CA ASP A 10 1.36 6.66 -7.46
C ASP A 10 -0.14 6.57 -7.80
N GLN A 11 -0.65 5.35 -7.99
CA GLN A 11 -2.05 5.04 -8.24
C GLN A 11 -2.74 4.54 -6.95
N PRO A 12 -4.08 4.62 -6.86
CA PRO A 12 -4.82 4.03 -5.75
C PRO A 12 -4.50 2.54 -5.55
N ILE A 13 -4.28 2.15 -4.29
CA ILE A 13 -3.95 0.78 -3.93
C ILE A 13 -5.21 -0.09 -3.93
N VAL A 14 -5.23 -1.14 -4.74
CA VAL A 14 -6.32 -2.15 -4.75
C VAL A 14 -5.97 -3.27 -3.76
N ILE A 15 -6.57 -3.23 -2.57
CA ILE A 15 -6.23 -4.10 -1.43
C ILE A 15 -6.34 -5.59 -1.79
N GLU A 16 -7.40 -5.99 -2.49
CA GLU A 16 -7.66 -7.38 -2.88
C GLU A 16 -6.54 -7.94 -3.76
N SER A 17 -5.96 -7.10 -4.62
CA SER A 17 -4.84 -7.49 -5.48
C SER A 17 -3.59 -7.84 -4.66
N ILE A 18 -3.38 -7.17 -3.52
CA ILE A 18 -2.23 -7.40 -2.65
C ILE A 18 -2.44 -8.66 -1.80
N ILE A 19 -3.64 -8.86 -1.24
CA ILE A 19 -3.98 -10.07 -0.46
C ILE A 19 -3.79 -11.32 -1.33
N LYS A 20 -4.24 -11.29 -2.59
CA LYS A 20 -4.07 -12.40 -3.54
C LYS A 20 -2.62 -12.78 -3.81
N LYS A 21 -1.66 -11.85 -3.68
CA LYS A 21 -0.22 -12.15 -3.87
C LYS A 21 0.31 -13.12 -2.81
N VAL A 22 -0.30 -13.15 -1.62
CA VAL A 22 0.15 -13.96 -0.47
C VAL A 22 -0.84 -15.05 -0.07
N GLU A 23 -1.95 -15.19 -0.79
CA GLU A 23 -2.94 -16.23 -0.57
C GLU A 23 -2.34 -17.63 -0.83
N ASN A 24 -2.50 -18.54 0.14
CA ASN A 24 -1.95 -19.88 0.06
C ASN A 24 -2.82 -20.86 0.84
N ARG A 25 -3.03 -22.07 0.30
CA ARG A 25 -3.80 -23.14 0.97
C ARG A 25 -3.22 -23.57 2.32
N ASN A 26 -1.92 -23.33 2.53
CA ASN A 26 -1.23 -23.63 3.79
C ASN A 26 -1.24 -22.46 4.78
N ALA A 27 -1.74 -21.28 4.39
CA ALA A 27 -1.86 -20.13 5.27
C ALA A 27 -3.26 -20.12 5.92
N GLY A 28 -3.31 -20.32 7.24
CA GLY A 28 -4.58 -20.32 7.99
C GLY A 28 -5.20 -18.93 8.19
N ALA A 29 -4.42 -17.87 8.01
CA ALA A 29 -4.87 -16.49 8.08
C ALA A 29 -3.92 -15.56 7.30
N ILE A 30 -4.44 -14.40 6.88
CA ILE A 30 -3.68 -13.30 6.32
C ILE A 30 -4.00 -12.06 7.15
N THR A 31 -2.98 -11.38 7.64
CA THR A 31 -3.12 -10.12 8.37
C THR A 31 -2.67 -8.98 7.47
N THR A 32 -3.53 -7.99 7.27
CA THR A 32 -3.25 -6.81 6.43
C THR A 32 -3.26 -5.55 7.29
N PHE A 33 -2.24 -4.72 7.12
CA PHE A 33 -2.19 -3.38 7.71
C PHE A 33 -2.45 -2.34 6.62
N ILE A 34 -3.40 -1.42 6.86
CA ILE A 34 -3.78 -0.37 5.91
C ILE A 34 -3.66 0.98 6.62
N GLY A 35 -2.70 1.79 6.20
CA GLY A 35 -2.57 3.17 6.63
C GLY A 35 -3.42 4.09 5.75
N THR A 36 -4.33 4.85 6.35
CA THR A 36 -5.15 5.85 5.65
C THR A 36 -4.84 7.26 6.15
N VAL A 37 -5.07 8.25 5.30
CA VAL A 37 -4.94 9.67 5.70
C VAL A 37 -6.08 10.01 6.66
N ARG A 38 -5.74 10.61 7.79
CA ARG A 38 -6.72 11.07 8.79
C ARG A 38 -7.15 12.50 8.48
N GLU A 39 -8.46 12.75 8.60
CA GLU A 39 -9.04 14.08 8.38
C GLU A 39 -8.59 15.10 9.42
N ILE A 40 -8.42 14.71 10.68
CA ILE A 40 -8.04 15.62 11.77
C ILE A 40 -6.67 15.21 12.31
N THR A 41 -5.76 16.18 12.36
CA THR A 41 -4.43 16.04 12.98
C THR A 41 -4.25 17.16 14.01
N GLY A 42 -4.41 16.82 15.29
CA GLY A 42 -4.47 17.82 16.36
C GLY A 42 -5.71 18.71 16.18
N GLU A 43 -5.51 20.02 16.03
CA GLU A 43 -6.59 21.00 15.82
C GLU A 43 -6.83 21.33 14.35
N LYS A 44 -6.03 20.80 13.42
CA LYS A 44 -6.08 21.16 11.99
C LYS A 44 -6.74 20.06 11.15
N ARG A 45 -7.51 20.50 10.14
CA ARG A 45 -8.11 19.62 9.13
C ARG A 45 -7.14 19.38 7.97
N THR A 46 -6.88 18.12 7.68
CA THR A 46 -6.09 17.66 6.53
C THR A 46 -7.00 17.56 5.29
N ILE A 47 -6.68 18.28 4.22
CA ILE A 47 -7.41 18.17 2.94
C ILE A 47 -6.81 17.07 2.06
N TYR A 48 -5.49 17.03 1.95
CA TYR A 48 -4.74 15.97 1.27
C TYR A 48 -3.30 15.91 1.79
N LEU A 49 -2.60 14.82 1.49
CA LEU A 49 -1.15 14.68 1.70
C LEU A 49 -0.49 14.35 0.37
N GLU A 50 0.63 15.01 0.08
CA GLU A 50 1.49 14.69 -1.05
C GLU A 50 2.64 13.82 -0.55
N TYR A 51 2.82 12.67 -1.19
CA TYR A 51 3.89 11.72 -0.85
C TYR A 51 4.98 11.76 -1.92
N GLN A 52 6.23 11.76 -1.47
CA GLN A 52 7.40 11.70 -2.34
C GLN A 52 8.27 10.51 -1.92
N ALA A 53 8.83 9.81 -2.90
CA ALA A 53 9.79 8.75 -2.70
C ALA A 53 10.94 8.92 -3.70
N TYR A 54 12.15 8.51 -3.32
CA TYR A 54 13.29 8.61 -4.23
C TYR A 54 13.11 7.65 -5.42
N ASN A 55 13.38 8.14 -6.64
CA ASN A 55 13.04 7.45 -7.90
C ASN A 55 13.56 6.01 -8.01
N GLN A 56 14.68 5.66 -7.36
CA GLN A 56 15.21 4.28 -7.37
C GLN A 56 14.30 3.23 -6.69
N TRP A 57 13.24 3.67 -6.03
CA TRP A 57 12.24 2.82 -5.36
C TRP A 57 10.91 2.74 -6.13
N LEU A 58 10.71 3.58 -7.16
CA LEU A 58 9.56 3.51 -8.04
C LEU A 58 9.78 2.36 -9.04
N LYS A 59 9.03 1.26 -8.85
CA LYS A 59 9.12 -0.03 -9.55
C LYS A 59 10.52 -0.66 -9.57
N LYS A 60 10.75 -1.60 -8.64
CA LYS A 60 11.75 -2.67 -8.79
C LYS A 60 11.06 -3.97 -9.20
N CYS A 61 10.51 -3.93 -10.41
CA CYS A 61 10.09 -5.08 -11.19
C CYS A 61 10.55 -4.77 -12.64
#